data_AF-A0A8J8CCC2-F1
#
_entry.id   AF-A0A8J8CCC2-F1
#
_cell.length_a   1.000
_cell.length_b   1.000
_cell.length_c   1.000
_cell.angle_alpha   90.00
_cell.angle_beta   90.00
_cell.angle_gamma   90.00
#
_symmetry.space_group_name_H-M   'P 1'
#
loop_
_entity.id
_entity.type
_entity.pdbx_description
1 polymer ?
#
loop_
_entity_poly.entity_id
_entity_poly.type
_entity_poly.pdbx_seq_one_letter_code
_entity_poly.pdbx_strand_id
1 'polypeptide(L)'
;MPDAKRAAIADCAVLLPAIALFIAIASYVGMMRYMNFYTSDWDLGIMQQMLFSTLHGRILFETADYSTTGYFTYLEVNSAYIAIPLAYIYGLSQTPLTLFLIQSAAVGLGAIPVYLISMSSGNSRQESILFSVLFLFAMATLSSIFYDYHWESFIPLEFLLFYYFVSAGRYGYSALVLVAGSLTIEVFPLLAAGVVLYFIAAGTEASGRGLPAVNRYFVLLLAACAVAFLSVEAARSLVIVPLFGVAYTHFYSTPAAYFVSPAFSAKTLSRSLIYWLLLLSTVAFLPLAKYRSLIMSAPWFVESVFLYPKFSQLFGYQYGFISFPPVLISAILGYPSIREKLSGTFILSLAIASVSALLLLSGGTIYFLKPRHYFDALAVLVAVSAAVSVLFISGIPGRIGLLRTRSHAGILKIRKAGIILIVSLLFLNLVLGPLNTANFKANIGFNVSYSPNPDFRYIEQMAGMIPAGSYVFASDNLFPLVANNMHAYSAMWLPFNASYMPLLPFSPSRLPQYVFADSSQIGFLPPFIHEAVDNSSVYGLVAFVSVSGYPGSTYLWELHYTGNPTRLGQ
;
A
#
# COMPACT_ATOMS: atom_id res chain seq x y z
N MET A 1 18.50 23.97 -25.55
CA MET A 1 18.37 22.64 -24.87
C MET A 1 18.58 22.70 -23.35
N PRO A 2 19.53 23.50 -22.79
CA PRO A 2 19.64 23.71 -21.34
C PRO A 2 18.42 24.39 -20.73
N ASP A 3 17.81 25.35 -21.44
CA ASP A 3 16.67 26.14 -20.94
C ASP A 3 15.37 25.33 -20.83
N ALA A 4 15.13 24.38 -21.74
CA ALA A 4 13.97 23.49 -21.67
C ALA A 4 14.08 22.47 -20.51
N LYS A 5 15.29 22.03 -20.17
CA LYS A 5 15.53 21.18 -19.00
C LYS A 5 15.41 21.97 -17.68
N ARG A 6 15.92 23.20 -17.64
CA ARG A 6 15.76 24.12 -16.49
C ARG A 6 14.28 24.48 -16.26
N ALA A 7 13.52 24.72 -17.34
CA ALA A 7 12.09 24.98 -17.26
C ALA A 7 11.31 23.79 -16.67
N ALA A 8 11.60 22.55 -17.12
CA ALA A 8 10.92 21.36 -16.60
C ALA A 8 11.22 21.09 -15.10
N ILE A 9 12.45 21.31 -14.64
CA ILE A 9 12.82 21.17 -13.22
C ILE A 9 12.18 22.28 -12.38
N ALA A 10 12.21 23.53 -12.87
CA ALA A 10 11.55 24.66 -12.21
C ALA A 10 10.03 24.45 -12.12
N ASP A 11 9.44 23.80 -13.13
CA ASP A 11 8.02 23.49 -13.14
C ASP A 11 7.62 22.40 -12.14
N CYS A 12 8.45 21.36 -11.94
CA CYS A 12 8.20 20.35 -10.91
C CYS A 12 8.35 20.90 -9.48
N ALA A 13 9.15 21.95 -9.27
CA ALA A 13 9.33 22.58 -7.96
C ALA A 13 8.00 23.07 -7.35
N VAL A 14 6.99 23.36 -8.18
CA VAL A 14 5.64 23.73 -7.74
C VAL A 14 4.94 22.64 -6.92
N LEU A 15 5.37 21.38 -7.05
CA LEU A 15 4.80 20.24 -6.33
C LEU A 15 5.40 20.07 -4.93
N LEU A 16 6.57 20.66 -4.65
CA LEU A 16 7.29 20.46 -3.39
C LEU A 16 6.42 20.77 -2.15
N PRO A 17 5.59 21.84 -2.13
CA PRO A 17 4.70 22.07 -0.99
C PRO A 17 3.65 20.97 -0.81
N ALA A 18 3.08 20.45 -1.90
CA ALA A 18 2.09 19.37 -1.84
C ALA A 18 2.72 18.04 -1.40
N ILE A 19 3.93 17.74 -1.89
CA ILE A 19 4.72 16.56 -1.49
C ILE A 19 5.09 16.67 0.00
N ALA A 20 5.60 17.82 0.44
CA ALA A 20 5.95 18.05 1.84
C ALA A 20 4.74 17.94 2.77
N LEU A 21 3.60 18.51 2.37
CA LEU A 21 2.33 18.37 3.11
C LEU A 21 1.88 16.91 3.20
N PHE A 22 1.95 16.17 2.09
CA PHE A 22 1.62 14.75 2.07
C PHE A 22 2.52 13.94 3.01
N ILE A 23 3.85 14.15 2.94
CA ILE A 23 4.83 13.49 3.83
C ILE A 23 4.52 13.79 5.30
N ALA A 24 4.23 15.05 5.62
CA ALA A 24 3.90 15.47 6.98
C ALA A 24 2.61 14.80 7.47
N ILE A 25 1.53 14.79 6.67
CA ILE A 25 0.26 14.15 7.03
C ILE A 25 0.43 12.64 7.19
N ALA A 26 1.08 11.97 6.23
CA ALA A 26 1.25 10.52 6.25
C ALA A 26 2.12 10.07 7.44
N SER A 27 3.22 10.77 7.70
CA SER A 27 4.10 10.46 8.83
C SER A 27 3.43 10.77 10.18
N TYR A 28 2.67 11.87 10.26
CA TYR A 28 1.88 12.19 11.45
C TYR A 28 0.84 11.11 11.75
N VAL A 29 0.05 10.70 10.75
CA VAL A 29 -0.98 9.67 10.91
C VAL A 29 -0.36 8.32 11.26
N GLY A 30 0.75 7.93 10.62
CA GLY A 30 1.51 6.72 10.98
C GLY A 30 1.94 6.75 12.45
N MET A 31 2.51 7.87 12.91
CA MET A 31 2.88 8.02 14.32
C MET A 31 1.67 8.01 15.26
N MET A 32 0.54 8.61 14.88
CA MET A 32 -0.67 8.52 15.70
C MET A 32 -1.16 7.08 15.80
N ARG A 33 -1.11 6.31 14.71
CA ARG A 33 -1.47 4.88 14.74
C ARG A 33 -0.57 4.08 15.66
N TYR A 34 0.75 4.30 15.56
CA TYR A 34 1.74 3.69 16.46
C TYR A 34 1.45 4.05 17.93
N MET A 35 1.22 5.32 18.22
CA MET A 35 0.89 5.80 19.58
C MET A 35 -0.52 5.44 20.05
N ASN A 36 -1.34 4.80 19.21
CA ASN A 36 -2.63 4.24 19.58
C ASN A 36 -2.63 2.70 19.52
N PHE A 37 -1.45 2.07 19.35
CA PHE A 37 -1.27 0.62 19.28
C PHE A 37 -2.05 -0.05 18.13
N TYR A 38 -2.27 0.70 17.03
CA TYR A 38 -2.96 0.20 15.83
C TYR A 38 -2.02 -0.43 14.80
N THR A 39 -0.73 -0.47 15.11
CA THR A 39 0.34 -1.07 14.32
C THR A 39 0.72 -2.42 14.94
N SER A 40 1.00 -3.43 14.13
CA SER A 40 1.25 -4.80 14.59
C SER A 40 2.69 -5.24 14.37
N ASP A 41 3.01 -6.46 14.81
CA ASP A 41 4.26 -7.14 14.48
C ASP A 41 4.39 -7.35 12.96
N TRP A 42 3.39 -7.98 12.34
CA TRP A 42 3.48 -8.48 10.96
C TRP A 42 3.74 -7.47 9.85
N ASP A 43 3.53 -6.19 10.12
CA ASP A 43 3.84 -5.15 9.15
C ASP A 43 4.88 -4.17 9.71
N LEU A 44 4.63 -3.49 10.84
CA LEU A 44 5.61 -2.53 11.37
C LEU A 44 6.75 -3.22 12.15
N GLY A 45 6.45 -4.22 12.98
CA GLY A 45 7.41 -4.92 13.84
C GLY A 45 8.51 -5.65 13.07
N ILE A 46 8.12 -6.50 12.12
CA ILE A 46 8.99 -7.20 11.16
C ILE A 46 9.97 -6.21 10.53
N MET A 47 9.46 -5.06 10.07
CA MET A 47 10.26 -4.08 9.36
C MET A 47 11.26 -3.39 10.29
N GLN A 48 10.87 -3.06 11.52
CA GLN A 48 11.80 -2.52 12.51
C GLN A 48 12.87 -3.53 12.90
N GLN A 49 12.47 -4.76 13.24
CA GLN A 49 13.36 -5.79 13.75
C GLN A 49 14.38 -6.23 12.69
N MET A 50 13.98 -6.37 11.42
CA MET A 50 14.90 -6.76 10.34
C MET A 50 15.94 -5.66 10.02
N LEU A 51 15.57 -4.37 10.10
CA LEU A 51 16.53 -3.28 9.89
C LEU A 51 17.46 -3.15 11.09
N PHE A 52 16.92 -3.27 12.29
CA PHE A 52 17.69 -3.30 13.53
C PHE A 52 18.70 -4.45 13.52
N SER A 53 18.26 -5.68 13.23
CA SER A 53 19.13 -6.86 13.22
C SER A 53 20.23 -6.77 12.17
N THR A 54 19.96 -6.15 11.01
CA THR A 54 20.97 -5.89 9.97
C THR A 54 22.12 -5.04 10.51
N LEU A 55 21.81 -4.01 11.31
CA LEU A 55 22.81 -3.17 11.98
C LEU A 55 23.58 -3.91 13.08
N HIS A 56 23.07 -5.05 13.55
CA HIS A 56 23.65 -5.87 14.62
C HIS A 56 24.17 -7.23 14.12
N GLY A 57 24.46 -7.34 12.83
CA GLY A 57 25.17 -8.49 12.25
C GLY A 57 24.28 -9.65 11.78
N ARG A 58 22.95 -9.52 11.80
CA ARG A 58 22.03 -10.51 11.23
C ARG A 58 21.24 -9.88 10.08
N ILE A 59 21.64 -10.18 8.84
CA ILE A 59 21.09 -9.52 7.65
C ILE A 59 19.59 -9.81 7.50
N LEU A 60 18.79 -8.77 7.68
CA LEU A 60 17.33 -8.76 7.55
C LEU A 60 16.65 -9.89 8.34
N PHE A 61 17.18 -10.23 9.52
CA PHE A 61 16.59 -11.24 10.38
C PHE A 61 15.46 -10.64 11.23
N GLU A 62 14.34 -11.33 11.31
CA GLU A 62 13.28 -11.01 12.25
C GLU A 62 12.69 -12.31 12.83
N THR A 63 11.87 -12.18 13.87
CA THR A 63 11.43 -13.31 14.70
C THR A 63 10.04 -13.82 14.34
N ALA A 64 9.22 -13.05 13.64
CA ALA A 64 7.87 -13.44 13.25
C ALA A 64 7.94 -14.50 12.14
N ASP A 65 8.64 -14.25 11.03
CA ASP A 65 8.82 -15.27 9.99
C ASP A 65 9.70 -16.42 10.49
N TYR A 66 10.73 -16.14 11.30
CA TYR A 66 11.53 -17.22 11.91
C TYR A 66 10.68 -18.16 12.78
N SER A 67 9.86 -17.62 13.69
CA SER A 67 9.08 -18.46 14.62
C SER A 67 7.96 -19.24 13.93
N THR A 68 7.44 -18.73 12.81
CA THR A 68 6.36 -19.36 12.03
C THR A 68 6.83 -20.33 10.95
N THR A 69 7.90 -19.98 10.24
CA THR A 69 8.35 -20.70 9.03
C THR A 69 9.82 -21.10 9.08
N GLY A 70 10.61 -20.50 9.97
CA GLY A 70 12.03 -20.81 10.10
C GLY A 70 12.92 -20.11 9.09
N TYR A 71 12.46 -19.00 8.51
CA TYR A 71 13.28 -18.14 7.69
C TYR A 71 14.31 -17.40 8.56
N PHE A 72 15.55 -17.39 8.09
CA PHE A 72 16.67 -16.74 8.76
C PHE A 72 16.94 -15.33 8.22
N THR A 73 16.30 -14.99 7.11
CA THR A 73 16.34 -13.65 6.53
C THR A 73 15.03 -13.34 5.81
N TYR A 74 14.59 -12.09 5.88
CA TYR A 74 13.40 -11.61 5.17
C TYR A 74 13.52 -11.76 3.64
N LEU A 75 14.75 -11.93 3.12
CA LEU A 75 15.01 -12.22 1.70
C LEU A 75 14.48 -13.59 1.24
N GLU A 76 14.15 -14.50 2.17
CA GLU A 76 13.43 -15.74 1.88
C GLU A 76 11.93 -15.50 1.66
N VAL A 77 11.41 -14.40 2.21
CA VAL A 77 9.99 -14.01 2.11
C VAL A 77 9.77 -13.11 0.90
N ASN A 78 10.43 -11.96 0.87
CA ASN A 78 10.35 -10.96 -0.19
C ASN A 78 11.75 -10.56 -0.65
N SER A 79 11.90 -10.18 -1.91
CA SER A 79 13.14 -9.71 -2.51
C SER A 79 13.50 -8.26 -2.18
N ALA A 80 13.29 -7.85 -0.92
CA ALA A 80 13.53 -6.51 -0.43
C ALA A 80 15.03 -6.22 -0.21
N TYR A 81 15.86 -6.40 -1.23
CA TYR A 81 17.29 -6.08 -1.20
C TYR A 81 17.57 -4.61 -0.89
N ILE A 82 16.64 -3.72 -1.27
CA ILE A 82 16.68 -2.29 -0.93
C ILE A 82 16.68 -2.04 0.59
N ALA A 83 16.23 -3.01 1.39
CA ALA A 83 16.24 -2.91 2.85
C ALA A 83 17.66 -2.80 3.43
N ILE A 84 18.66 -3.39 2.77
CA ILE A 84 20.05 -3.38 3.25
C ILE A 84 20.61 -1.95 3.32
N PRO A 85 20.62 -1.16 2.23
CA PRO A 85 21.06 0.24 2.32
C PRO A 85 20.13 1.08 3.21
N LEU A 86 18.82 0.78 3.26
CA LEU A 86 17.87 1.50 4.12
C LEU A 86 18.10 1.22 5.62
N ALA A 87 18.64 0.07 6.00
CA ALA A 87 19.01 -0.22 7.39
C ALA A 87 20.01 0.81 7.91
N TYR A 88 20.96 1.28 7.09
CA TYR A 88 21.90 2.33 7.49
C TYR A 88 21.23 3.70 7.69
N ILE A 89 20.17 4.00 6.91
CA ILE A 89 19.35 5.20 7.14
C ILE A 89 18.56 5.05 8.44
N TYR A 90 17.96 3.88 8.68
CA TYR A 90 17.29 3.55 9.93
C TYR A 90 18.24 3.67 11.13
N GLY A 91 19.53 3.35 10.96
CA GLY A 91 20.57 3.52 11.98
C GLY A 91 20.79 4.96 12.44
N LEU A 92 20.39 5.97 11.68
CA LEU A 92 20.45 7.38 12.10
C LEU A 92 19.43 7.70 13.20
N SER A 93 18.29 7.03 13.17
CA SER A 93 17.20 7.16 14.15
C SER A 93 16.34 5.89 14.06
N GLN A 94 16.56 4.96 14.98
CA GLN A 94 15.88 3.66 15.01
C GLN A 94 14.47 3.79 15.59
N THR A 95 13.60 4.52 14.89
CA THR A 95 12.22 4.81 15.31
C THR A 95 11.23 4.54 14.19
N PRO A 96 9.95 4.23 14.51
CA PRO A 96 8.89 4.10 13.51
C PRO A 96 8.76 5.34 12.61
N LEU A 97 9.04 6.53 13.15
CA LEU A 97 8.99 7.77 12.38
C LEU A 97 9.93 7.74 11.17
N THR A 98 11.12 7.17 11.29
CA THR A 98 12.06 7.05 10.18
C THR A 98 11.47 6.21 9.05
N LEU A 99 10.84 5.08 9.38
CA LEU A 99 10.13 4.23 8.40
C LEU A 99 8.98 4.98 7.72
N PHE A 100 8.13 5.66 8.50
CA PHE A 100 7.02 6.43 7.94
C PHE A 100 7.49 7.59 7.05
N LEU A 101 8.60 8.24 7.38
CA LEU A 101 9.21 9.27 6.53
C LEU A 101 9.75 8.68 5.22
N ILE A 102 10.42 7.52 5.25
CA ILE A 102 10.93 6.84 4.06
C ILE A 102 9.77 6.46 3.12
N GLN A 103 8.77 5.75 3.64
CA GLN A 103 7.61 5.30 2.87
C GLN A 103 6.82 6.50 2.31
N SER A 104 6.56 7.53 3.11
CA SER A 104 5.82 8.70 2.64
C SER A 104 6.61 9.54 1.64
N ALA A 105 7.94 9.60 1.75
CA ALA A 105 8.80 10.23 0.76
C ALA A 105 8.79 9.46 -0.57
N ALA A 106 8.89 8.13 -0.54
CA ALA A 106 8.82 7.30 -1.73
C ALA A 106 7.51 7.52 -2.50
N VAL A 107 6.36 7.43 -1.81
CA VAL A 107 5.04 7.69 -2.43
C VAL A 107 4.91 9.15 -2.86
N GLY A 108 5.32 10.10 -2.01
CA GLY A 108 5.24 11.53 -2.28
C GLY A 108 6.00 11.95 -3.54
N LEU A 109 7.20 11.41 -3.74
CA LEU A 109 8.01 11.64 -4.93
C LEU A 109 7.34 11.11 -6.21
N GLY A 110 6.40 10.15 -6.11
CA GLY A 110 5.57 9.68 -7.22
C GLY A 110 4.73 10.79 -7.88
N ALA A 111 4.46 11.90 -7.20
CA ALA A 111 3.79 13.06 -7.80
C ALA A 111 4.60 13.67 -8.96
N ILE A 112 5.93 13.57 -8.93
CA ILE A 112 6.81 14.11 -9.98
C ILE A 112 6.58 13.40 -11.33
N PRO A 113 6.72 12.06 -11.43
CA PRO A 113 6.41 11.39 -12.69
C PRO A 113 4.93 11.51 -13.09
N VAL A 114 3.96 11.61 -12.16
CA VAL A 114 2.56 11.93 -12.53
C VAL A 114 2.48 13.24 -13.32
N TYR A 115 3.10 14.30 -12.81
CA TYR A 115 3.15 15.60 -13.48
C TYR A 115 3.80 15.49 -14.87
N LEU A 116 4.95 14.81 -14.95
CA LEU A 116 5.69 14.66 -16.21
C LEU A 116 4.90 13.85 -17.25
N ILE A 117 4.26 12.76 -16.83
CA ILE A 117 3.39 11.93 -17.68
C ILE A 117 2.22 12.79 -18.18
N SER A 118 1.57 13.54 -17.30
CA SER A 118 0.43 14.39 -17.66
C SER A 118 0.81 15.48 -18.67
N MET A 119 1.91 16.19 -18.42
CA MET A 119 2.45 17.19 -19.35
C MET A 119 2.79 16.58 -20.71
N SER A 120 3.46 15.41 -20.72
CA SER A 120 3.82 14.71 -21.98
C SER A 120 2.61 14.18 -22.74
N SER A 121 1.47 13.99 -22.06
CA SER A 121 0.19 13.58 -22.64
C SER A 121 -0.61 14.76 -23.22
N GLY A 122 -0.05 15.97 -23.20
CA GLY A 122 -0.67 17.18 -23.75
C GLY A 122 -1.65 17.85 -22.79
N ASN A 123 -1.60 17.57 -21.48
CA ASN A 123 -2.33 18.31 -20.45
C ASN A 123 -1.66 19.63 -20.13
N SER A 124 -2.45 20.60 -19.69
CA SER A 124 -1.93 21.88 -19.21
C SER A 124 -1.19 21.72 -17.89
N ARG A 125 -0.39 22.74 -17.55
CA ARG A 125 0.33 22.81 -16.27
C ARG A 125 -0.60 22.65 -15.07
N GLN A 126 -1.76 23.31 -15.08
CA GLN A 126 -2.73 23.25 -13.99
C GLN A 126 -3.34 21.85 -13.85
N GLU A 127 -3.77 21.23 -14.96
CA GLU A 127 -4.31 19.87 -14.95
C GLU A 127 -3.26 18.86 -14.47
N SER A 128 -1.99 19.03 -14.86
CA SER A 128 -0.89 18.18 -14.43
C SER A 128 -0.61 18.29 -12.93
N ILE A 129 -0.67 19.52 -12.37
CA ILE A 129 -0.61 19.71 -10.91
C ILE A 129 -1.80 19.03 -10.23
N LEU A 130 -3.02 19.21 -10.75
CA LEU A 130 -4.22 18.62 -10.16
C LEU A 130 -4.20 17.08 -10.19
N PHE A 131 -3.73 16.44 -11.26
CA PHE A 131 -3.53 14.99 -11.29
C PHE A 131 -2.48 14.52 -10.29
N SER A 132 -1.43 15.31 -10.08
CA SER A 132 -0.38 15.01 -9.10
C SER A 132 -0.91 15.12 -7.66
N VAL A 133 -1.73 16.12 -7.37
CA VAL A 133 -2.43 16.26 -6.08
C VAL A 133 -3.48 15.15 -5.91
N LEU A 134 -4.24 14.84 -6.96
CA LEU A 134 -5.19 13.71 -6.96
C LEU A 134 -4.48 12.40 -6.63
N PHE A 135 -3.29 12.16 -7.18
CA PHE A 135 -2.49 10.98 -6.86
C PHE A 135 -2.14 10.89 -5.37
N LEU A 136 -1.63 11.98 -4.78
CA LEU A 136 -1.22 12.03 -3.37
C LEU A 136 -2.41 11.80 -2.43
N PHE A 137 -3.58 12.35 -2.76
CA PHE A 137 -4.76 12.34 -1.90
C PHE A 137 -5.88 11.39 -2.40
N ALA A 138 -5.55 10.45 -3.29
CA ALA A 138 -6.48 9.43 -3.73
C ALA A 138 -6.82 8.48 -2.58
N MET A 139 -8.05 7.96 -2.54
CA MET A 139 -8.48 6.96 -1.56
C MET A 139 -7.54 5.75 -1.56
N ALA A 140 -7.16 5.26 -2.75
CA ALA A 140 -6.25 4.13 -2.87
C ALA A 140 -4.88 4.43 -2.24
N THR A 141 -4.27 5.58 -2.56
CA THR A 141 -2.99 6.02 -1.98
C THR A 141 -3.08 6.21 -0.47
N LEU A 142 -4.08 6.95 0.01
CA LEU A 142 -4.23 7.27 1.43
C LEU A 142 -4.56 6.03 2.28
N SER A 143 -5.43 5.16 1.80
CA SER A 143 -5.77 3.93 2.54
C SER A 143 -4.62 2.94 2.61
N SER A 144 -3.72 2.93 1.62
CA SER A 144 -2.49 2.12 1.66
C SER A 144 -1.40 2.74 2.53
N ILE A 145 -1.17 4.07 2.45
CA ILE A 145 -0.13 4.74 3.25
C ILE A 145 -0.45 4.79 4.75
N PHE A 146 -1.73 4.76 5.12
CA PHE A 146 -2.17 4.74 6.52
C PHE A 146 -2.28 3.33 7.11
N TYR A 147 -1.95 2.27 6.37
CA TYR A 147 -1.97 0.93 6.92
C TYR A 147 -0.82 0.73 7.92
N ASP A 148 0.35 0.30 7.44
CA ASP A 148 1.62 0.25 8.17
C ASP A 148 2.76 0.41 7.14
N TYR A 149 4.02 0.24 7.56
CA TYR A 149 5.16 0.29 6.63
C TYR A 149 5.19 -0.94 5.70
N HIS A 150 5.31 -0.71 4.41
CA HIS A 150 5.30 -1.76 3.38
C HIS A 150 6.24 -1.41 2.24
N TRP A 151 6.92 -2.42 1.69
CA TRP A 151 7.81 -2.27 0.53
C TRP A 151 7.08 -1.83 -0.73
N GLU A 152 5.81 -2.21 -0.84
CA GLU A 152 4.90 -1.82 -1.90
C GLU A 152 4.76 -0.29 -2.01
N SER A 153 5.08 0.48 -0.96
CA SER A 153 5.05 1.94 -0.99
C SER A 153 6.05 2.57 -1.99
N PHE A 154 7.06 1.83 -2.45
CA PHE A 154 7.99 2.28 -3.48
C PHE A 154 7.45 2.11 -4.91
N ILE A 155 6.54 1.14 -5.10
CA ILE A 155 5.98 0.79 -6.41
C ILE A 155 5.35 1.99 -7.14
N PRO A 156 4.60 2.91 -6.49
CA PRO A 156 4.05 4.06 -7.19
C PRO A 156 5.12 4.89 -7.90
N LEU A 157 6.20 5.25 -7.21
CA LEU A 157 7.30 6.02 -7.79
C LEU A 157 7.98 5.25 -8.92
N GLU A 158 8.34 3.99 -8.67
CA GLU A 158 9.07 3.15 -9.61
C GLU A 158 8.24 2.86 -10.87
N PHE A 159 6.98 2.51 -10.72
CA PHE A 159 6.07 2.20 -11.84
C PHE A 159 5.82 3.42 -12.71
N LEU A 160 5.57 4.58 -12.07
CA LEU A 160 5.35 5.84 -12.78
C LEU A 160 6.63 6.31 -13.48
N LEU A 161 7.80 6.20 -12.86
CA LEU A 161 9.09 6.50 -13.51
C LEU A 161 9.39 5.55 -14.66
N PHE A 162 9.14 4.25 -14.49
CA PHE A 162 9.33 3.25 -15.53
C PHE A 162 8.49 3.60 -16.76
N TYR A 163 7.19 3.82 -16.58
CA TYR A 163 6.30 4.27 -17.66
C TYR A 163 6.79 5.58 -18.30
N TYR A 164 7.16 6.58 -17.49
CA TYR A 164 7.65 7.86 -18.00
C TYR A 164 8.90 7.70 -18.87
N PHE A 165 9.89 6.92 -18.42
CA PHE A 165 11.12 6.72 -19.19
C PHE A 165 10.89 5.88 -20.46
N VAL A 166 10.04 4.85 -20.40
CA VAL A 166 9.66 4.07 -21.59
C VAL A 166 8.97 4.98 -22.62
N SER A 167 7.96 5.75 -22.19
CA SER A 167 7.20 6.66 -23.06
C SER A 167 8.06 7.79 -23.64
N ALA A 168 9.05 8.29 -22.88
CA ALA A 168 9.99 9.30 -23.32
C ALA A 168 11.14 8.75 -24.21
N GLY A 169 11.17 7.45 -24.49
CA GLY A 169 12.26 6.81 -25.25
C GLY A 169 13.61 6.79 -24.51
N ARG A 170 13.58 6.91 -23.18
CA ARG A 170 14.74 6.97 -22.28
C ARG A 170 15.07 5.59 -21.71
N TYR A 171 15.39 4.68 -22.61
CA TYR A 171 15.48 3.25 -22.36
C TYR A 171 16.51 2.81 -21.29
N GLY A 172 17.68 3.44 -21.26
CA GLY A 172 18.67 3.18 -20.20
C GLY A 172 18.13 3.49 -18.81
N TYR A 173 17.40 4.61 -18.66
CA TYR A 173 16.77 4.96 -17.39
C TYR A 173 15.62 4.04 -17.03
N SER A 174 14.81 3.57 -18.00
CA SER A 174 13.80 2.55 -17.71
C SER A 174 14.42 1.23 -17.25
N ALA A 175 15.56 0.82 -17.81
CA ALA A 175 16.28 -0.38 -17.36
C ALA A 175 16.82 -0.22 -15.93
N LEU A 176 17.34 0.97 -15.57
CA LEU A 176 17.75 1.26 -14.19
C LEU A 176 16.58 1.19 -13.21
N VAL A 177 15.41 1.71 -13.58
CA VAL A 177 14.20 1.62 -12.74
C VAL A 177 13.72 0.17 -12.64
N LEU A 178 13.79 -0.61 -13.73
CA LEU A 178 13.50 -2.05 -13.69
C LEU A 178 14.38 -2.77 -12.67
N VAL A 179 15.69 -2.55 -12.72
CA VAL A 179 16.63 -3.14 -11.76
C VAL A 179 16.33 -2.66 -10.34
N ALA A 180 16.15 -1.35 -10.13
CA ALA A 180 15.86 -0.79 -8.81
C ALA A 180 14.58 -1.39 -8.21
N GLY A 181 13.46 -1.39 -8.94
CA GLY A 181 12.21 -1.96 -8.43
C GLY A 181 12.26 -3.48 -8.26
N SER A 182 13.06 -4.20 -9.06
CA SER A 182 13.32 -5.64 -8.84
C SER A 182 14.09 -5.92 -7.55
N LEU A 183 14.89 -4.94 -7.08
CA LEU A 183 15.59 -5.01 -5.79
C LEU A 183 14.71 -4.50 -4.64
N THR A 184 13.59 -3.84 -4.94
CA THR A 184 12.63 -3.38 -3.94
C THR A 184 11.65 -4.50 -3.59
N ILE A 185 11.03 -5.14 -4.60
CA ILE A 185 10.05 -6.21 -4.39
C ILE A 185 9.81 -7.03 -5.68
N GLU A 186 9.53 -8.32 -5.53
CA GLU A 186 9.56 -9.33 -6.61
C GLU A 186 8.41 -9.18 -7.60
N VAL A 187 7.34 -8.52 -7.19
CA VAL A 187 6.19 -8.24 -8.05
C VAL A 187 6.52 -7.16 -9.08
N PHE A 188 7.51 -6.30 -8.85
CA PHE A 188 7.79 -5.15 -9.71
C PHE A 188 8.11 -5.50 -11.18
N PRO A 189 8.98 -6.49 -11.49
CA PRO A 189 9.22 -6.94 -12.87
C PRO A 189 7.94 -7.33 -13.62
N LEU A 190 7.00 -8.00 -12.93
CA LEU A 190 5.72 -8.39 -13.49
C LEU A 190 4.84 -7.16 -13.81
N LEU A 191 4.82 -6.16 -12.93
CA LEU A 191 4.14 -4.90 -13.17
C LEU A 191 4.75 -4.13 -14.34
N ALA A 192 6.09 -4.05 -14.39
CA ALA A 192 6.83 -3.43 -15.49
C ALA A 192 6.51 -4.10 -16.84
N ALA A 193 6.34 -5.42 -16.88
CA ALA A 193 5.91 -6.13 -18.08
C ALA A 193 4.54 -5.63 -18.59
N GLY A 194 3.61 -5.25 -17.71
CA GLY A 194 2.33 -4.64 -18.10
C GLY A 194 2.48 -3.35 -18.90
N VAL A 195 3.44 -2.49 -18.52
CA VAL A 195 3.79 -1.28 -19.28
C VAL A 195 4.33 -1.64 -20.66
N VAL A 196 5.23 -2.63 -20.75
CA VAL A 196 5.81 -3.07 -22.03
C VAL A 196 4.74 -3.66 -22.94
N LEU A 197 3.86 -4.52 -22.41
CA LEU A 197 2.73 -5.11 -23.13
C LEU A 197 1.79 -4.03 -23.68
N TYR A 198 1.53 -2.97 -22.91
CA TYR A 198 0.76 -1.83 -23.40
C TYR A 198 1.42 -1.19 -24.63
N PHE A 199 2.73 -0.92 -24.61
CA PHE A 199 3.43 -0.32 -25.75
C PHE A 199 3.52 -1.24 -26.97
N ILE A 200 3.64 -2.56 -26.76
CA ILE A 200 3.56 -3.56 -27.84
C ILE A 200 2.17 -3.53 -28.48
N ALA A 201 1.10 -3.59 -27.66
CA ALA A 201 -0.27 -3.66 -28.14
C ALA A 201 -0.76 -2.34 -28.77
N ALA A 202 -0.28 -1.20 -28.28
CA ALA A 202 -0.65 0.12 -28.80
C ALA A 202 0.18 0.59 -30.00
N GLY A 203 1.30 -0.09 -30.30
CA GLY A 203 2.11 0.15 -31.51
C GLY A 203 2.57 1.61 -31.69
N THR A 204 2.36 2.16 -32.89
CA THR A 204 2.76 3.54 -33.23
C THR A 204 1.92 4.62 -32.54
N GLU A 205 0.69 4.30 -32.11
CA GLU A 205 -0.21 5.25 -31.44
C GLU A 205 0.32 5.68 -30.05
N ALA A 206 1.08 4.82 -29.38
CA ALA A 206 1.67 5.11 -28.08
C ALA A 206 3.11 5.65 -28.16
N SER A 207 3.87 5.26 -29.19
CA SER A 207 5.31 5.55 -29.29
C SER A 207 5.67 6.73 -30.22
N GLY A 208 4.76 7.13 -31.12
CA GLY A 208 4.99 8.22 -32.07
C GLY A 208 6.17 8.00 -33.04
N ARG A 209 6.73 6.78 -33.12
CA ARG A 209 7.91 6.42 -33.94
C ARG A 209 7.63 5.18 -34.81
N GLY A 210 8.34 5.05 -35.94
CA GLY A 210 8.14 3.99 -36.95
C GLY A 210 8.40 2.54 -36.46
N LEU A 211 7.68 1.60 -37.08
CA LEU A 211 7.37 0.24 -36.61
C LEU A 211 8.53 -0.76 -36.31
N PRO A 212 9.66 -0.84 -37.04
CA PRO A 212 10.54 -2.01 -36.89
C PRO A 212 11.48 -1.98 -35.67
N ALA A 213 12.18 -0.85 -35.44
CA ALA A 213 13.15 -0.74 -34.33
C ALA A 213 12.48 -0.65 -32.95
N VAL A 214 11.27 -0.06 -32.93
CA VAL A 214 10.44 0.09 -31.73
C VAL A 214 9.97 -1.29 -31.21
N ASN A 215 9.67 -2.23 -32.12
CA ASN A 215 9.20 -3.56 -31.72
C ASN A 215 10.32 -4.43 -31.12
N ARG A 216 11.56 -4.37 -31.67
CA ARG A 216 12.69 -5.12 -31.13
C ARG A 216 13.06 -4.69 -29.71
N TYR A 217 13.05 -3.37 -29.43
CA TYR A 217 13.34 -2.88 -28.09
C TYR A 217 12.31 -3.37 -27.06
N PHE A 218 11.02 -3.28 -27.36
CA PHE A 218 9.99 -3.74 -26.42
C PHE A 218 10.02 -5.24 -26.21
N VAL A 219 10.35 -6.04 -27.23
CA VAL A 219 10.60 -7.48 -27.06
C VAL A 219 11.79 -7.74 -26.14
N LEU A 220 12.91 -7.01 -26.32
CA LEU A 220 14.07 -7.13 -25.43
C LEU A 220 13.75 -6.67 -23.99
N LEU A 221 12.98 -5.61 -23.82
CA LEU A 221 12.58 -5.12 -22.50
C LEU A 221 11.60 -6.09 -21.82
N LEU A 222 10.69 -6.70 -22.58
CA LEU A 222 9.80 -7.76 -22.07
C LEU A 222 10.61 -8.99 -21.65
N ALA A 223 11.59 -9.40 -22.46
CA ALA A 223 12.52 -10.45 -22.09
C ALA A 223 13.33 -10.07 -20.84
N ALA A 224 13.75 -8.81 -20.69
CA ALA A 224 14.43 -8.33 -19.49
C ALA A 224 13.51 -8.37 -18.26
N CYS A 225 12.23 -8.02 -18.36
CA CYS A 225 11.27 -8.20 -17.27
C CYS A 225 11.13 -9.67 -16.86
N ALA A 226 11.02 -10.58 -17.83
CA ALA A 226 10.94 -12.02 -17.57
C ALA A 226 12.22 -12.55 -16.91
N VAL A 227 13.39 -12.16 -17.43
CA VAL A 227 14.69 -12.52 -16.84
C VAL A 227 14.82 -11.95 -15.43
N ALA A 228 14.42 -10.70 -15.19
CA ALA A 228 14.46 -10.09 -13.86
C ALA A 228 13.58 -10.86 -12.86
N PHE A 229 12.33 -11.16 -13.24
CA PHE A 229 11.43 -11.98 -12.42
C PHE A 229 12.03 -13.35 -12.08
N LEU A 230 12.50 -14.07 -13.10
CA LEU A 230 13.13 -15.39 -12.91
C LEU A 230 14.44 -15.31 -12.11
N SER A 231 15.20 -14.22 -12.24
CA SER A 231 16.46 -14.03 -11.52
C SER A 231 16.22 -13.76 -10.04
N VAL A 232 15.17 -13.02 -9.69
CA VAL A 232 14.76 -12.79 -8.30
C VAL A 232 14.37 -14.12 -7.65
N GLU A 233 13.55 -14.91 -8.33
CA GLU A 233 13.15 -16.24 -7.87
C GLU A 233 14.33 -17.20 -7.77
N ALA A 234 15.19 -17.23 -8.78
CA ALA A 234 16.40 -18.06 -8.78
C ALA A 234 17.38 -17.62 -7.69
N ALA A 235 17.57 -16.32 -7.45
CA ALA A 235 18.42 -15.84 -6.37
C ALA A 235 17.90 -16.30 -5.01
N ARG A 236 16.58 -16.21 -4.78
CA ARG A 236 15.94 -16.71 -3.57
C ARG A 236 16.20 -18.20 -3.38
N SER A 237 15.85 -19.03 -4.36
CA SER A 237 15.94 -20.50 -4.22
C SER A 237 17.35 -21.08 -4.31
N LEU A 238 18.24 -20.50 -5.13
CA LEU A 238 19.58 -21.05 -5.41
C LEU A 238 20.69 -20.39 -4.60
N VAL A 239 20.47 -19.19 -4.05
CA VAL A 239 21.49 -18.43 -3.32
C VAL A 239 21.06 -18.16 -1.88
N ILE A 240 19.94 -17.47 -1.68
CA ILE A 240 19.52 -17.03 -0.34
C ILE A 240 19.22 -18.23 0.56
N VAL A 241 18.32 -19.12 0.14
CA VAL A 241 17.92 -20.28 0.94
C VAL A 241 19.12 -21.17 1.31
N PRO A 242 20.03 -21.56 0.36
CA PRO A 242 21.22 -22.33 0.71
C PRO A 242 22.23 -21.59 1.60
N LEU A 243 22.34 -20.25 1.49
CA LEU A 243 23.30 -19.45 2.24
C LEU A 243 22.93 -19.32 3.72
N PHE A 244 21.64 -19.18 4.01
CA PHE A 244 21.14 -18.96 5.38
C PHE A 244 20.61 -20.22 6.06
N GLY A 245 20.31 -21.28 5.31
CA GLY A 245 19.82 -22.57 5.81
C GLY A 245 18.28 -22.62 5.92
N VAL A 246 17.72 -23.83 6.08
CA VAL A 246 16.27 -24.04 6.21
C VAL A 246 15.98 -24.66 7.56
N ALA A 247 15.23 -23.98 8.43
CA ALA A 247 14.81 -24.59 9.70
C ALA A 247 13.48 -25.37 9.58
N TYR A 248 12.52 -24.98 8.73
CA TYR A 248 11.23 -25.67 8.62
C TYR A 248 10.64 -25.64 7.19
N THR A 249 10.72 -26.77 6.48
CA THR A 249 10.10 -26.94 5.15
C THR A 249 8.62 -27.33 5.26
N HIS A 250 7.72 -26.37 5.44
CA HIS A 250 6.28 -26.66 5.28
C HIS A 250 5.45 -25.64 4.47
N PHE A 251 6.06 -24.57 3.94
CA PHE A 251 5.30 -23.57 3.15
C PHE A 251 5.67 -23.45 1.66
N TYR A 252 6.60 -24.26 1.15
CA TYR A 252 6.88 -24.33 -0.31
C TYR A 252 5.83 -25.12 -1.11
N SER A 253 4.71 -25.51 -0.50
CA SER A 253 3.55 -26.00 -1.24
C SER A 253 2.46 -24.93 -1.28
N THR A 254 2.69 -23.84 -2.02
CA THR A 254 1.58 -23.23 -2.76
C THR A 254 1.86 -23.27 -4.25
N PRO A 255 0.86 -23.67 -5.04
CA PRO A 255 1.12 -24.53 -6.18
C PRO A 255 1.33 -23.62 -7.38
N ALA A 256 2.59 -23.53 -7.83
CA ALA A 256 2.89 -23.12 -9.20
C ALA A 256 2.15 -23.98 -10.25
N ALA A 257 1.46 -25.04 -9.83
CA ALA A 257 0.64 -25.92 -10.64
C ALA A 257 -0.78 -25.40 -10.96
N TYR A 258 -1.34 -24.43 -10.24
CA TYR A 258 -2.71 -23.96 -10.50
C TYR A 258 -2.75 -22.57 -11.14
N PHE A 259 -3.23 -22.51 -12.39
CA PHE A 259 -3.57 -21.26 -13.08
C PHE A 259 -4.73 -20.48 -12.41
N VAL A 260 -5.40 -21.06 -11.42
CA VAL A 260 -6.47 -20.46 -10.61
C VAL A 260 -6.33 -20.92 -9.16
N SER A 261 -6.37 -19.98 -8.21
CA SER A 261 -6.27 -20.27 -6.78
C SER A 261 -7.34 -21.25 -6.30
N PRO A 262 -7.04 -22.21 -5.40
CA PRO A 262 -8.07 -22.92 -4.65
C PRO A 262 -8.99 -21.99 -3.84
N ALA A 263 -8.50 -20.79 -3.49
CA ALA A 263 -9.29 -19.76 -2.81
C ALA A 263 -10.24 -18.99 -3.76
N PHE A 264 -10.16 -19.20 -5.08
CA PHE A 264 -11.02 -18.54 -6.05
C PHE A 264 -12.44 -19.09 -5.99
N SER A 265 -13.41 -18.19 -5.84
CA SER A 265 -14.84 -18.51 -5.76
C SER A 265 -15.67 -17.35 -6.33
N ALA A 266 -16.95 -17.59 -6.59
CA ALA A 266 -17.88 -16.52 -7.01
C ALA A 266 -17.89 -15.34 -6.02
N LYS A 267 -17.71 -15.61 -4.72
CA LYS A 267 -17.64 -14.60 -3.65
C LYS A 267 -16.35 -13.78 -3.70
N THR A 268 -15.20 -14.41 -3.95
CA THR A 268 -13.94 -13.67 -4.04
C THR A 268 -13.83 -12.91 -5.35
N LEU A 269 -14.37 -13.45 -6.44
CA LEU A 269 -14.50 -12.77 -7.72
C LEU A 269 -15.38 -11.52 -7.58
N SER A 270 -16.58 -11.63 -6.99
CA SER A 270 -17.47 -10.46 -6.84
C SER A 270 -16.83 -9.34 -6.03
N ARG A 271 -16.15 -9.67 -4.93
CA ARG A 271 -15.38 -8.70 -4.12
C ARG A 271 -14.25 -8.04 -4.92
N SER A 272 -13.53 -8.84 -5.70
CA SER A 272 -12.46 -8.35 -6.56
C SER A 272 -12.94 -7.39 -7.63
N LEU A 273 -14.05 -7.72 -8.29
CA LEU A 273 -14.66 -6.82 -9.26
C LEU A 273 -15.14 -5.52 -8.63
N ILE A 274 -15.70 -5.56 -7.41
CA ILE A 274 -16.10 -4.35 -6.68
C ILE A 274 -14.88 -3.47 -6.35
N TYR A 275 -13.79 -4.06 -5.87
CA TYR A 275 -12.55 -3.35 -5.62
C TYR A 275 -12.06 -2.60 -6.87
N TRP A 276 -11.99 -3.28 -8.02
CA TRP A 276 -11.56 -2.67 -9.28
C TRP A 276 -12.55 -1.64 -9.83
N LEU A 277 -13.85 -1.85 -9.67
CA LEU A 277 -14.88 -0.87 -10.06
C LEU A 277 -14.80 0.40 -9.19
N LEU A 278 -14.59 0.25 -7.89
CA LEU A 278 -14.36 1.38 -6.97
C LEU A 278 -13.05 2.10 -7.33
N LEU A 279 -11.99 1.37 -7.66
CA LEU A 279 -10.73 1.98 -8.10
C LEU A 279 -10.94 2.82 -9.37
N LEU A 280 -11.65 2.31 -10.37
CA LEU A 280 -11.98 3.05 -11.59
C LEU A 280 -12.90 4.27 -11.32
N SER A 281 -13.82 4.16 -10.36
CA SER A 281 -14.71 5.27 -9.99
C SER A 281 -13.95 6.42 -9.34
N THR A 282 -12.86 6.15 -8.61
CA THR A 282 -12.00 7.20 -8.02
C THR A 282 -11.34 8.12 -9.04
N VAL A 283 -11.30 7.69 -10.31
CA VAL A 283 -10.85 8.49 -11.46
C VAL A 283 -11.95 8.62 -12.51
N ALA A 284 -13.21 8.57 -12.10
CA ALA A 284 -14.43 8.74 -12.91
C ALA A 284 -14.43 7.94 -14.23
N PHE A 285 -13.84 6.74 -14.21
CA PHE A 285 -13.74 5.86 -15.37
C PHE A 285 -13.03 6.50 -16.59
N LEU A 286 -12.23 7.56 -16.38
CA LEU A 286 -11.34 8.15 -17.39
C LEU A 286 -10.48 7.11 -18.14
N PRO A 287 -9.99 6.02 -17.51
CA PRO A 287 -9.28 4.97 -18.22
C PRO A 287 -10.03 4.37 -19.42
N LEU A 288 -11.37 4.34 -19.41
CA LEU A 288 -12.17 3.78 -20.49
C LEU A 288 -12.09 4.62 -21.78
N ALA A 289 -11.84 5.93 -21.67
CA ALA A 289 -11.63 6.81 -22.84
C ALA A 289 -10.37 6.42 -23.64
N LYS A 290 -9.44 5.69 -23.02
CA LYS A 290 -8.29 5.06 -23.68
C LYS A 290 -8.11 3.62 -23.19
N TYR A 291 -9.16 2.80 -23.31
CA TYR A 291 -9.23 1.46 -22.73
C TYR A 291 -7.99 0.56 -22.98
N ARG A 292 -7.29 0.70 -24.11
CA ARG A 292 -6.05 -0.04 -24.38
C ARG A 292 -4.96 0.19 -23.33
N SER A 293 -4.95 1.35 -22.67
CA SER A 293 -4.02 1.65 -21.57
C SER A 293 -4.24 0.78 -20.32
N LEU A 294 -5.43 0.19 -20.15
CA LEU A 294 -5.71 -0.76 -19.06
C LEU A 294 -4.93 -2.08 -19.18
N ILE A 295 -4.28 -2.35 -20.32
CA ILE A 295 -3.34 -3.47 -20.45
C ILE A 295 -2.22 -3.37 -19.39
N MET A 296 -1.84 -2.16 -18.97
CA MET A 296 -0.87 -1.95 -17.89
C MET A 296 -1.32 -2.56 -16.55
N SER A 297 -2.63 -2.61 -16.29
CA SER A 297 -3.19 -3.20 -15.08
C SER A 297 -3.33 -4.72 -15.18
N ALA A 298 -3.19 -5.32 -16.37
CA ALA A 298 -3.53 -6.72 -16.60
C ALA A 298 -2.73 -7.71 -15.74
N PRO A 299 -1.40 -7.57 -15.54
CA PRO A 299 -0.65 -8.50 -14.69
C PRO A 299 -1.18 -8.53 -13.25
N TRP A 300 -1.33 -7.36 -12.64
CA TRP A 300 -1.86 -7.26 -11.27
C TRP A 300 -3.34 -7.64 -11.19
N PHE A 301 -4.15 -7.35 -12.19
CA PHE A 301 -5.55 -7.80 -12.23
C PHE A 301 -5.62 -9.32 -12.23
N VAL A 302 -4.81 -9.99 -13.05
CA VAL A 302 -4.80 -11.46 -13.11
C VAL A 302 -4.37 -12.04 -11.76
N GLU A 303 -3.30 -11.51 -11.20
CA GLU A 303 -2.76 -11.94 -9.91
C GLU A 303 -3.76 -11.72 -8.78
N SER A 304 -4.26 -10.49 -8.62
CA SER A 304 -5.14 -10.13 -7.52
C SER A 304 -6.55 -10.72 -7.62
N VAL A 305 -7.05 -11.03 -8.82
CA VAL A 305 -8.41 -11.58 -9.00
C VAL A 305 -8.44 -13.11 -9.05
N PHE A 306 -7.50 -13.75 -9.75
CA PHE A 306 -7.56 -15.20 -10.03
C PHE A 306 -6.55 -16.02 -9.23
N LEU A 307 -5.33 -15.51 -9.03
CA LEU A 307 -4.24 -16.27 -8.38
C LEU A 307 -4.22 -16.09 -6.86
N TYR A 308 -4.40 -14.85 -6.42
CA TYR A 308 -4.42 -14.44 -5.01
C TYR A 308 -5.57 -13.48 -4.75
N PRO A 309 -6.83 -13.98 -4.76
CA PRO A 309 -8.01 -13.15 -4.58
C PRO A 309 -7.99 -12.26 -3.34
N LYS A 310 -7.18 -12.57 -2.30
CA LYS A 310 -7.05 -11.76 -1.09
C LYS A 310 -6.54 -10.34 -1.35
N PHE A 311 -5.75 -10.12 -2.41
CA PHE A 311 -5.11 -8.83 -2.70
C PHE A 311 -6.07 -7.76 -3.22
N SER A 312 -7.18 -8.14 -3.86
CA SER A 312 -8.19 -7.19 -4.36
C SER A 312 -9.54 -7.31 -3.66
N GLN A 313 -9.63 -7.70 -2.39
CA GLN A 313 -10.94 -7.75 -1.72
C GLN A 313 -11.32 -6.46 -0.98
N LEU A 314 -10.33 -5.69 -0.54
CA LEU A 314 -10.53 -4.62 0.44
C LEU A 314 -9.53 -3.49 0.22
N PHE A 315 -9.98 -2.24 0.41
CA PHE A 315 -9.10 -1.09 0.60
C PHE A 315 -8.68 -0.97 2.07
N GLY A 316 -7.57 -0.26 2.33
CA GLY A 316 -6.97 -0.17 3.67
C GLY A 316 -5.82 -1.13 3.92
N TYR A 317 -5.44 -1.93 2.91
CA TYR A 317 -4.17 -2.65 2.84
C TYR A 317 -3.25 -1.96 1.82
N GLN A 318 -2.00 -2.40 1.72
CA GLN A 318 -0.96 -1.83 0.88
C GLN A 318 -1.19 -1.99 -0.64
N TYR A 319 -2.07 -2.90 -1.06
CA TYR A 319 -2.28 -3.23 -2.48
C TYR A 319 -2.82 -2.09 -3.37
N GLY A 320 -3.33 -1.01 -2.76
CA GLY A 320 -3.64 0.23 -3.47
C GLY A 320 -2.41 0.88 -4.12
N PHE A 321 -1.22 0.70 -3.54
CA PHE A 321 0.05 1.12 -4.14
C PHE A 321 0.36 0.43 -5.46
N ILE A 322 -0.14 -0.80 -5.66
CA ILE A 322 0.09 -1.58 -6.87
C ILE A 322 -0.99 -1.30 -7.92
N SER A 323 -2.25 -1.30 -7.50
CA SER A 323 -3.40 -1.22 -8.42
C SER A 323 -3.61 0.18 -8.99
N PHE A 324 -3.34 1.24 -8.21
CA PHE A 324 -3.68 2.60 -8.57
C PHE A 324 -2.79 3.25 -9.65
N PRO A 325 -1.44 3.12 -9.63
CA PRO A 325 -0.58 3.74 -10.63
C PRO A 325 -0.97 3.47 -12.10
N PRO A 326 -1.20 2.22 -12.56
CA PRO A 326 -1.61 1.98 -13.95
C PRO A 326 -3.00 2.54 -14.29
N VAL A 327 -3.93 2.53 -13.33
CA VAL A 327 -5.26 3.14 -13.47
C VAL A 327 -5.14 4.66 -13.61
N LEU A 328 -4.29 5.29 -12.81
CA LEU A 328 -4.05 6.73 -12.88
C LEU A 328 -3.40 7.15 -14.21
N ILE A 329 -2.38 6.43 -14.69
CA ILE A 329 -1.79 6.71 -16.01
C ILE A 329 -2.86 6.61 -17.09
N SER A 330 -3.69 5.56 -17.06
CA SER A 330 -4.78 5.37 -18.01
C SER A 330 -5.78 6.54 -17.96
N ALA A 331 -6.09 7.06 -16.76
CA ALA A 331 -6.94 8.23 -16.59
C ALA A 331 -6.32 9.50 -17.19
N ILE A 332 -5.02 9.74 -16.94
CA ILE A 332 -4.27 10.87 -17.48
C ILE A 332 -4.23 10.84 -19.01
N LEU A 333 -4.04 9.65 -19.60
CA LEU A 333 -4.02 9.47 -21.05
C LEU A 333 -5.41 9.56 -21.69
N GLY A 334 -6.46 9.17 -20.97
CA GLY A 334 -7.86 9.25 -21.42
C GLY A 334 -8.45 10.66 -21.35
N TYR A 335 -7.99 11.47 -20.39
CA TYR A 335 -8.52 12.81 -20.13
C TYR A 335 -8.48 13.77 -21.34
N PRO A 336 -7.40 13.87 -22.16
CA PRO A 336 -7.39 14.71 -23.36
C PRO A 336 -8.53 14.41 -24.35
N SER A 337 -8.87 13.14 -24.54
CA SER A 337 -9.91 12.70 -25.47
C SER A 337 -11.31 13.20 -25.10
N ILE A 338 -11.53 13.46 -23.81
CA ILE A 338 -12.83 13.90 -23.29
C ILE A 338 -12.86 15.38 -22.89
N ARG A 339 -11.72 16.00 -22.56
CA ARG A 339 -11.69 17.41 -22.13
C ARG A 339 -11.97 18.38 -23.28
N GLU A 340 -11.85 17.95 -24.53
CA GLU A 340 -12.04 18.80 -25.72
C GLU A 340 -13.41 18.58 -26.38
N LYS A 341 -14.19 17.62 -25.87
CA LYS A 341 -15.50 17.25 -26.39
C LYS A 341 -16.49 17.11 -25.22
N LEU A 342 -17.66 17.73 -25.30
CA LEU A 342 -18.83 17.35 -24.50
C LEU A 342 -19.31 15.97 -24.97
N SER A 343 -18.54 14.94 -24.64
CA SER A 343 -18.79 13.56 -25.01
C SER A 343 -19.70 12.91 -23.98
N GLY A 344 -20.41 11.87 -24.39
CA GLY A 344 -21.23 11.09 -23.47
C GLY A 344 -20.42 10.55 -22.28
N THR A 345 -19.17 10.17 -22.52
CA THR A 345 -18.21 9.76 -21.49
C THR A 345 -17.89 10.87 -20.49
N PHE A 346 -17.73 12.13 -20.93
CA PHE A 346 -17.51 13.26 -20.02
C PHE A 346 -18.72 13.52 -19.11
N ILE A 347 -19.93 13.43 -19.67
CA ILE A 347 -21.19 13.59 -18.92
C ILE A 347 -21.42 12.39 -17.99
N LEU A 348 -21.07 11.17 -18.41
CA LEU A 348 -21.09 9.96 -17.59
C LEU A 348 -20.10 10.05 -16.42
N SER A 349 -18.87 10.50 -16.65
CA SER A 349 -17.87 10.75 -15.61
C SER A 349 -18.37 11.79 -14.60
N LEU A 350 -19.00 12.87 -15.08
CA LEU A 350 -19.61 13.90 -14.24
C LEU A 350 -20.82 13.35 -13.46
N ALA A 351 -21.65 12.51 -14.09
CA ALA A 351 -22.81 11.88 -13.47
C ALA A 351 -22.40 10.86 -12.41
N ILE A 352 -21.37 10.04 -12.66
CA ILE A 352 -20.80 9.11 -11.69
C ILE A 352 -20.17 9.88 -10.52
N ALA A 353 -19.44 10.96 -10.79
CA ALA A 353 -18.93 11.85 -9.74
C ALA A 353 -20.07 12.47 -8.91
N SER A 354 -21.17 12.85 -9.55
CA SER A 354 -22.35 13.45 -8.92
C SER A 354 -23.17 12.45 -8.10
N VAL A 355 -23.33 11.21 -8.59
CA VAL A 355 -23.99 10.12 -7.87
C VAL A 355 -23.13 9.65 -6.71
N SER A 356 -21.82 9.55 -6.91
CA SER A 356 -20.88 9.27 -5.83
C SER A 356 -21.02 10.35 -4.76
N ALA A 357 -21.07 11.64 -5.14
CA ALA A 357 -21.33 12.76 -4.23
C ALA A 357 -22.70 12.71 -3.53
N LEU A 358 -23.76 12.25 -4.19
CA LEU A 358 -25.09 12.04 -3.59
C LEU A 358 -25.08 10.90 -2.55
N LEU A 359 -24.30 9.84 -2.78
CA LEU A 359 -24.08 8.77 -1.79
C LEU A 359 -23.27 9.25 -0.57
N LEU A 360 -22.49 10.33 -0.70
CA LEU A 360 -21.77 10.98 0.42
C LEU A 360 -22.71 11.74 1.34
N LEU A 361 -23.75 12.38 0.79
CA LEU A 361 -24.73 13.15 1.58
C LEU A 361 -25.67 12.26 2.41
N SER A 362 -25.76 10.96 2.10
CA SER A 362 -26.61 10.00 2.81
C SER A 362 -25.89 9.19 3.90
N GLY A 363 -24.60 9.46 4.19
CA GLY A 363 -23.83 8.75 5.22
C GLY A 363 -23.45 7.30 4.86
N GLY A 364 -23.56 6.92 3.58
CA GLY A 364 -23.41 5.55 3.09
C GLY A 364 -21.98 5.10 2.76
N THR A 365 -20.93 5.88 3.04
CA THR A 365 -19.55 5.51 2.65
C THR A 365 -19.03 4.25 3.37
N ILE A 366 -19.42 4.04 4.63
CA ILE A 366 -19.12 2.81 5.39
C ILE A 366 -19.74 1.56 4.72
N TYR A 367 -20.89 1.71 4.03
CA TYR A 367 -21.57 0.60 3.35
C TYR A 367 -20.71 0.04 2.20
N PHE A 368 -20.04 0.90 1.43
CA PHE A 368 -19.21 0.47 0.29
C PHE A 368 -17.86 -0.13 0.73
N LEU A 369 -17.39 0.21 1.93
CA LEU A 369 -16.09 -0.23 2.44
C LEU A 369 -16.18 -1.53 3.28
N LYS A 370 -17.35 -1.87 3.81
CA LYS A 370 -17.53 -3.07 4.66
C LYS A 370 -17.93 -4.32 3.85
N PRO A 371 -17.30 -5.49 4.11
CA PRO A 371 -17.55 -6.72 3.34
C PRO A 371 -18.98 -7.24 3.27
N ARG A 372 -19.80 -6.85 4.24
CA ARG A 372 -21.17 -7.35 4.43
C ARG A 372 -22.21 -6.71 3.51
N HIS A 373 -21.90 -5.57 2.86
CA HIS A 373 -22.83 -4.81 2.02
C HIS A 373 -22.38 -4.71 0.55
N TYR A 374 -21.42 -5.55 0.15
CA TYR A 374 -20.87 -5.51 -1.20
C TYR A 374 -21.88 -5.79 -2.31
N PHE A 375 -22.86 -6.67 -2.07
CA PHE A 375 -23.91 -6.93 -3.05
C PHE A 375 -24.85 -5.74 -3.23
N ASP A 376 -25.18 -5.03 -2.14
CA ASP A 376 -26.00 -3.82 -2.19
C ASP A 376 -25.26 -2.70 -2.92
N ALA A 377 -23.97 -2.53 -2.62
CA ALA A 377 -23.09 -1.59 -3.31
C ALA A 377 -22.99 -1.87 -4.82
N LEU A 378 -22.84 -3.15 -5.20
CA LEU A 378 -22.81 -3.58 -6.60
C LEU A 378 -24.14 -3.34 -7.28
N ALA A 379 -25.27 -3.65 -6.63
CA ALA A 379 -26.60 -3.42 -7.17
C ALA A 379 -26.86 -1.93 -7.43
N VAL A 380 -26.44 -1.04 -6.53
CA VAL A 380 -26.52 0.42 -6.73
C VAL A 380 -25.62 0.86 -7.89
N LEU A 381 -24.37 0.43 -7.94
CA LEU A 381 -23.44 0.75 -9.03
C LEU A 381 -23.96 0.27 -10.39
N VAL A 382 -24.48 -0.95 -10.46
CA VAL A 382 -25.07 -1.54 -11.68
C VAL A 382 -26.37 -0.83 -12.05
N ALA A 383 -27.27 -0.58 -11.11
CA ALA A 383 -28.53 0.11 -11.37
C ALA A 383 -28.30 1.54 -11.87
N VAL A 384 -27.35 2.27 -11.28
CA VAL A 384 -26.96 3.60 -11.75
C VAL A 384 -26.30 3.52 -13.12
N SER A 385 -25.36 2.60 -13.32
CA SER A 385 -24.70 2.42 -14.62
C SER A 385 -25.71 2.04 -15.72
N ALA A 386 -26.69 1.21 -15.39
CA ALA A 386 -27.79 0.82 -16.27
C ALA A 386 -28.74 1.98 -16.53
N ALA A 387 -29.16 2.73 -15.51
CA ALA A 387 -30.02 3.90 -15.66
C ALA A 387 -29.35 4.97 -16.54
N VAL A 388 -28.06 5.23 -16.33
CA VAL A 388 -27.30 6.15 -17.16
C VAL A 388 -27.14 5.61 -18.58
N SER A 389 -26.87 4.30 -18.76
CA SER A 389 -26.83 3.66 -20.08
C SER A 389 -28.17 3.76 -20.82
N VAL A 390 -29.30 3.61 -20.12
CA VAL A 390 -30.66 3.78 -20.67
C VAL A 390 -30.94 5.23 -21.06
N LEU A 391 -30.53 6.21 -20.24
CA LEU A 391 -30.61 7.64 -20.57
C LEU A 391 -29.74 8.01 -21.79
N PHE A 392 -28.66 7.26 -22.03
CA PHE A 392 -27.80 7.40 -23.21
C PHE A 392 -28.39 6.76 -24.48
N ILE A 393 -28.88 5.52 -24.37
CA ILE A 393 -29.49 4.78 -25.48
C ILE A 393 -30.78 5.46 -25.95
N SER A 394 -31.51 6.12 -25.05
CA SER A 394 -32.73 6.88 -25.38
C SER A 394 -32.49 8.19 -26.15
N GLY A 395 -31.25 8.51 -26.56
CA GLY A 395 -31.00 9.46 -27.65
C GLY A 395 -31.02 10.95 -27.28
N ILE A 396 -31.00 11.31 -26.00
CA ILE A 396 -30.95 12.72 -25.55
C ILE A 396 -29.72 13.51 -26.09
N PRO A 397 -28.52 12.92 -26.28
CA PRO A 397 -27.38 13.65 -26.85
C PRO A 397 -27.56 14.05 -28.31
N GLY A 398 -28.44 13.35 -29.06
CA GLY A 398 -28.69 13.61 -30.47
C GLY A 398 -29.32 14.99 -30.76
N ARG A 399 -29.92 15.63 -29.75
CA ARG A 399 -30.49 16.99 -29.88
C ARG A 399 -29.55 18.13 -29.51
N ILE A 400 -28.38 17.85 -28.94
CA ILE A 400 -27.38 18.88 -28.56
C ILE A 400 -26.36 19.14 -29.70
N GLY A 401 -26.43 18.37 -30.80
CA GLY A 401 -25.54 18.46 -31.97
C GLY A 401 -25.66 19.73 -32.83
N LEU A 402 -26.48 20.71 -32.47
CA LEU A 402 -26.72 21.94 -33.27
C LEU A 402 -25.83 23.15 -32.91
N LEU A 403 -24.92 23.03 -31.94
CA LEU A 403 -23.98 24.11 -31.60
C LEU A 403 -22.53 23.76 -31.96
N ARG A 404 -22.29 23.48 -33.24
CA ARG A 404 -20.96 23.63 -33.85
C ARG A 404 -20.70 25.12 -34.15
N THR A 405 -20.64 25.96 -33.13
CA THR A 405 -20.11 27.32 -33.28
C THR A 405 -18.64 27.34 -32.87
N ARG A 406 -17.77 27.50 -33.87
CA ARG A 406 -16.36 27.85 -33.70
C ARG A 406 -16.30 29.22 -32.98
N SER A 407 -16.21 29.21 -31.65
CA SER A 407 -15.82 30.39 -30.88
C SER A 407 -14.80 30.00 -29.82
N HIS A 408 -13.75 30.80 -29.65
CA HIS A 408 -12.76 30.62 -28.58
C HIS A 408 -13.42 30.65 -27.18
N ALA A 409 -14.61 31.24 -27.03
CA ALA A 409 -15.40 31.22 -25.80
C ALA A 409 -15.91 29.82 -25.40
N GLY A 410 -16.16 28.92 -26.36
CA GLY A 410 -16.56 27.53 -26.10
C GLY A 410 -15.41 26.68 -25.54
N ILE A 411 -14.22 26.81 -26.12
CA ILE A 411 -13.01 26.06 -25.69
C ILE A 411 -12.61 26.43 -24.26
N LEU A 412 -12.72 27.72 -23.90
CA LEU A 412 -12.44 28.20 -22.54
C LEU A 412 -13.41 27.61 -21.50
N LYS A 413 -14.69 27.43 -21.85
CA LYS A 413 -15.70 26.80 -20.98
C LYS A 413 -15.41 25.31 -20.75
N ILE A 414 -14.97 24.58 -21.78
CA ILE A 414 -14.72 23.13 -21.67
C ILE A 414 -13.44 22.85 -20.86
N ARG A 415 -12.37 23.66 -21.02
CA ARG A 415 -11.18 23.56 -20.15
C ARG A 415 -11.50 23.77 -18.67
N LYS A 416 -12.37 24.74 -18.35
CA LYS A 416 -12.84 24.95 -16.98
C LYS A 416 -13.63 23.74 -16.46
N ALA A 417 -14.42 23.09 -17.31
CA ALA A 417 -15.18 21.89 -16.94
C ALA A 417 -14.27 20.69 -16.63
N GLY A 418 -13.16 20.52 -17.38
CA GLY A 418 -12.16 19.49 -17.08
C GLY A 418 -11.43 19.70 -15.75
N ILE A 419 -11.07 20.94 -15.43
CA ILE A 419 -10.52 21.29 -14.10
C ILE A 419 -11.53 21.00 -13.00
N ILE A 420 -12.80 21.39 -13.18
CA ILE A 420 -13.87 21.09 -12.22
C ILE A 420 -13.98 19.58 -11.98
N LEU A 421 -13.92 18.76 -13.04
CA LEU A 421 -13.94 17.30 -12.90
C LEU A 421 -12.80 16.78 -12.01
N ILE A 422 -11.55 17.21 -12.24
CA ILE A 422 -10.40 16.74 -11.44
C ILE A 422 -10.54 17.21 -9.98
N VAL A 423 -11.01 18.43 -9.75
CA VAL A 423 -11.28 18.95 -8.40
C VAL A 423 -12.40 18.16 -7.71
N SER A 424 -13.49 17.84 -8.42
CA SER A 424 -14.56 16.98 -7.91
C SER A 424 -14.07 15.57 -7.58
N LEU A 425 -13.15 15.03 -8.39
CA LEU A 425 -12.50 13.74 -8.13
C LEU A 425 -11.62 13.78 -6.88
N LEU A 426 -10.87 14.86 -6.67
CA LEU A 426 -10.09 15.05 -5.45
C LEU A 426 -11.01 15.08 -4.23
N PHE A 427 -12.11 15.83 -4.29
CA PHE A 427 -13.11 15.85 -3.21
C PHE A 427 -13.70 14.46 -2.98
N LEU A 428 -14.11 13.75 -4.04
CA LEU A 428 -14.62 12.37 -3.93
C LEU A 428 -13.63 11.44 -3.22
N ASN A 429 -12.35 11.50 -3.60
CA ASN A 429 -11.30 10.67 -3.00
C ASN A 429 -11.06 11.01 -1.52
N LEU A 430 -11.09 12.28 -1.14
CA LEU A 430 -10.96 12.69 0.26
C LEU A 430 -12.13 12.19 1.10
N VAL A 431 -13.34 12.21 0.54
CA VAL A 431 -14.54 11.74 1.26
C VAL A 431 -14.62 10.22 1.33
N LEU A 432 -14.23 9.49 0.28
CA LEU A 432 -14.12 8.02 0.32
C LEU A 432 -12.89 7.54 1.09
N GLY A 433 -11.89 8.40 1.22
CA GLY A 433 -10.60 8.12 1.84
C GLY A 433 -10.65 8.05 3.37
N PRO A 434 -9.52 7.63 3.96
CA PRO A 434 -9.40 7.48 5.40
C PRO A 434 -9.19 8.80 6.15
N LEU A 435 -9.05 9.95 5.46
CA LEU A 435 -9.05 11.26 6.11
C LEU A 435 -10.46 11.69 6.56
N ASN A 436 -11.51 11.12 5.95
CA ASN A 436 -12.87 11.32 6.40
C ASN A 436 -13.14 10.45 7.63
N THR A 437 -13.40 11.10 8.77
CA THR A 437 -13.69 10.44 10.05
C THR A 437 -14.91 9.54 10.02
N ALA A 438 -15.86 9.78 9.11
CA ALA A 438 -17.01 8.91 8.92
C ALA A 438 -16.61 7.51 8.40
N ASN A 439 -15.43 7.35 7.79
CA ASN A 439 -14.96 6.05 7.31
C ASN A 439 -14.10 5.31 8.32
N PHE A 440 -13.92 5.85 9.52
CA PHE A 440 -13.06 5.23 10.52
C PHE A 440 -13.51 3.82 10.87
N LYS A 441 -12.55 2.92 11.10
CA LYS A 441 -12.80 1.50 11.37
C LYS A 441 -13.50 0.74 10.25
N ALA A 442 -13.46 1.25 9.02
CA ALA A 442 -13.88 0.48 7.85
C ALA A 442 -12.94 -0.71 7.59
N ASN A 443 -11.63 -0.48 7.69
CA ASN A 443 -10.56 -1.48 7.61
C ASN A 443 -9.27 -0.92 8.23
N ILE A 444 -8.14 -1.64 8.18
CA ILE A 444 -6.94 -1.30 8.95
C ILE A 444 -6.36 0.07 8.56
N GLY A 445 -6.16 0.37 7.28
CA GLY A 445 -5.76 1.70 6.80
C GLY A 445 -6.79 2.82 6.98
N PHE A 446 -7.95 2.52 7.59
CA PHE A 446 -8.97 3.48 8.02
C PHE A 446 -9.06 3.58 9.55
N ASN A 447 -8.26 2.83 10.32
CA ASN A 447 -8.13 2.99 11.76
C ASN A 447 -7.21 4.18 12.06
N VAL A 448 -7.74 5.40 11.94
CA VAL A 448 -6.97 6.62 12.19
C VAL A 448 -7.41 7.23 13.52
N SER A 449 -6.43 7.70 14.29
CA SER A 449 -6.62 8.61 15.40
C SER A 449 -5.81 9.89 15.12
N TYR A 450 -6.29 11.03 15.59
CA TYR A 450 -5.58 12.31 15.45
C TYR A 450 -5.00 12.82 16.76
N SER A 451 -5.15 12.05 17.84
CA SER A 451 -4.55 12.29 19.14
C SER A 451 -3.82 11.03 19.62
N PRO A 452 -2.67 11.14 20.29
CA PRO A 452 -2.00 9.99 20.88
C PRO A 452 -2.88 9.38 21.97
N ASN A 453 -2.68 8.08 22.25
CA ASN A 453 -3.29 7.46 23.41
C ASN A 453 -2.71 8.11 24.68
N PRO A 454 -3.54 8.54 25.66
CA PRO A 454 -3.07 9.19 26.88
C PRO A 454 -2.08 8.32 27.68
N ASP A 455 -2.19 7.00 27.55
CA ASP A 455 -1.39 6.02 28.29
C ASP A 455 -0.13 5.59 27.54
N PHE A 456 0.05 6.02 26.27
CA PHE A 456 1.18 5.64 25.44
C PHE A 456 2.52 5.89 26.12
N ARG A 457 2.73 7.08 26.69
CA ARG A 457 3.99 7.44 27.36
C ARG A 457 4.37 6.52 28.51
N TYR A 458 3.38 5.96 29.22
CA TYR A 458 3.62 5.07 30.35
C TYR A 458 3.95 3.66 29.85
N ILE A 459 3.25 3.19 28.83
CA ILE A 459 3.52 1.89 28.19
C ILE A 459 4.89 1.92 27.47
N GLU A 460 5.24 3.03 26.83
CA GLU A 460 6.58 3.26 26.27
C GLU A 460 7.65 3.26 27.36
N GLN A 461 7.38 3.87 28.51
CA GLN A 461 8.27 3.80 29.66
C GLN A 461 8.45 2.37 30.18
N MET A 462 7.39 1.53 30.19
CA MET A 462 7.51 0.10 30.53
C MET A 462 8.40 -0.65 29.54
N ALA A 463 8.23 -0.42 28.24
CA ALA A 463 9.10 -1.04 27.23
C ALA A 463 10.57 -0.65 27.45
N GLY A 464 10.83 0.60 27.85
CA GLY A 464 12.17 1.08 28.21
C GLY A 464 12.78 0.47 29.48
N MET A 465 12.01 -0.24 30.30
CA MET A 465 12.52 -0.99 31.46
C MET A 465 13.13 -2.35 31.06
N ILE A 466 12.87 -2.83 29.83
CA ILE A 466 13.38 -4.11 29.35
C ILE A 466 14.84 -3.94 28.91
N PRO A 467 15.81 -4.63 29.53
CA PRO A 467 17.21 -4.51 29.14
C PRO A 467 17.44 -4.99 27.71
N ALA A 468 18.31 -4.28 26.97
CA ALA A 468 18.67 -4.64 25.61
C ALA A 468 19.25 -6.07 25.53
N GLY A 469 18.83 -6.83 24.52
CA GLY A 469 19.25 -8.21 24.32
C GLY A 469 18.53 -9.24 25.20
N SER A 470 17.58 -8.82 26.05
CA SER A 470 16.76 -9.76 26.83
C SER A 470 15.75 -10.49 25.93
N TYR A 471 15.46 -11.75 26.25
CA TYR A 471 14.37 -12.47 25.61
C TYR A 471 13.03 -11.94 26.12
N VAL A 472 12.27 -11.29 25.23
CA VAL A 472 10.96 -10.73 25.54
C VAL A 472 9.88 -11.38 24.66
N PHE A 473 8.76 -11.73 25.27
CA PHE A 473 7.56 -12.12 24.55
C PHE A 473 6.48 -11.04 24.74
N ALA A 474 6.06 -10.41 23.65
CA ALA A 474 5.17 -9.25 23.68
C ALA A 474 3.84 -9.51 22.97
N SER A 475 2.77 -8.85 23.38
CA SER A 475 1.56 -8.72 22.57
C SER A 475 1.89 -8.16 21.18
N ASP A 476 1.12 -8.53 20.16
CA ASP A 476 1.33 -8.11 18.76
C ASP A 476 1.27 -6.59 18.57
N ASN A 477 0.34 -5.92 19.24
CA ASN A 477 0.21 -4.45 19.21
C ASN A 477 1.27 -3.71 20.07
N LEU A 478 1.94 -4.40 20.98
CA LEU A 478 3.03 -3.87 21.81
C LEU A 478 4.41 -4.19 21.22
N PHE A 479 4.51 -5.23 20.40
CA PHE A 479 5.77 -5.67 19.81
C PHE A 479 6.56 -4.56 19.10
N PRO A 480 5.94 -3.63 18.34
CA PRO A 480 6.67 -2.50 17.75
C PRO A 480 7.49 -1.66 18.73
N LEU A 481 7.14 -1.62 20.03
CA LEU A 481 7.91 -0.91 21.07
C LEU A 481 9.20 -1.64 21.47
N VAL A 482 9.27 -2.94 21.23
CA VAL A 482 10.40 -3.80 21.61
C VAL A 482 11.07 -4.45 20.40
N ALA A 483 10.65 -4.10 19.18
CA ALA A 483 11.16 -4.64 17.92
C ALA A 483 12.66 -4.33 17.70
N ASN A 484 13.21 -3.28 18.31
CA ASN A 484 14.64 -2.99 18.36
C ASN A 484 15.39 -3.89 19.37
N ASN A 485 15.09 -5.18 19.33
CA ASN A 485 15.72 -6.25 20.09
C ASN A 485 15.62 -7.54 19.27
N MET A 486 16.75 -8.16 18.96
CA MET A 486 16.80 -9.41 18.17
C MET A 486 16.21 -10.63 18.89
N HIS A 487 15.93 -10.50 20.19
CA HIS A 487 15.35 -11.54 21.05
C HIS A 487 13.92 -11.21 21.50
N ALA A 488 13.29 -10.21 20.89
CA ALA A 488 11.86 -9.96 21.04
C ALA A 488 11.05 -10.88 20.13
N TYR A 489 9.96 -11.45 20.64
CA TYR A 489 9.00 -12.30 19.91
C TYR A 489 7.58 -11.80 20.17
N SER A 490 6.68 -11.94 19.18
CA SER A 490 5.30 -11.48 19.24
C SER A 490 4.30 -12.59 19.51
N ALA A 491 3.18 -12.26 20.16
CA ALA A 491 2.04 -13.15 20.37
C ALA A 491 1.16 -13.38 19.13
N MET A 492 1.52 -12.84 17.95
CA MET A 492 0.68 -12.79 16.74
C MET A 492 -0.69 -12.12 16.98
N TRP A 493 -1.41 -11.80 15.91
CA TRP A 493 -2.75 -11.20 16.00
C TRP A 493 -3.87 -12.23 16.27
N LEU A 494 -3.51 -13.48 16.60
CA LEU A 494 -4.41 -14.63 16.72
C LEU A 494 -4.03 -15.47 17.94
N PRO A 495 -4.98 -16.22 18.54
CA PRO A 495 -4.69 -17.12 19.66
C PRO A 495 -3.57 -18.11 19.33
N PHE A 496 -2.65 -18.30 20.28
CA PHE A 496 -1.50 -19.19 20.10
C PHE A 496 -1.91 -20.60 19.66
N ASN A 497 -1.19 -21.08 18.64
CA ASN A 497 -1.22 -22.47 18.22
C ASN A 497 0.21 -22.87 17.86
N ALA A 498 0.71 -23.94 18.48
CA ALA A 498 2.06 -24.46 18.21
C ALA A 498 2.27 -24.82 16.73
N SER A 499 1.20 -25.11 15.99
CA SER A 499 1.26 -25.35 14.54
C SER A 499 1.53 -24.07 13.73
N TYR A 500 1.19 -22.90 14.27
CA TYR A 500 1.45 -21.61 13.62
C TYR A 500 2.83 -21.06 13.97
N MET A 501 3.34 -21.33 15.17
CA MET A 501 4.66 -20.90 15.63
C MET A 501 5.53 -22.09 16.08
N PRO A 502 5.87 -23.03 15.19
CA PRO A 502 6.58 -24.25 15.55
C PRO A 502 8.01 -24.01 16.05
N LEU A 503 8.59 -22.85 15.74
CA LEU A 503 9.98 -22.50 16.05
C LEU A 503 10.11 -21.43 17.14
N LEU A 504 9.05 -21.23 17.93
CA LEU A 504 9.13 -20.40 19.11
C LEU A 504 10.20 -20.97 20.08
N PRO A 505 11.18 -20.17 20.55
CA PRO A 505 12.26 -20.68 21.39
C PRO A 505 11.84 -20.94 22.84
N PHE A 506 10.55 -20.75 23.16
CA PHE A 506 10.01 -20.86 24.50
C PHE A 506 9.25 -22.16 24.72
N SER A 507 9.34 -22.68 25.93
CA SER A 507 8.65 -23.89 26.38
C SER A 507 8.39 -23.80 27.90
N PRO A 508 7.62 -24.72 28.50
CA PRO A 508 7.48 -24.77 29.95
C PRO A 508 8.82 -24.85 30.72
N SER A 509 9.88 -25.37 30.09
CA SER A 509 11.23 -25.48 30.66
C SER A 509 12.17 -24.32 30.30
N ARG A 510 11.76 -23.45 29.39
CA ARG A 510 12.54 -22.31 28.87
C ARG A 510 11.59 -21.14 28.64
N LEU A 511 11.31 -20.40 29.70
CA LEU A 511 10.45 -19.22 29.66
C LEU A 511 11.24 -18.00 29.13
N PRO A 512 10.56 -17.00 28.53
CA PRO A 512 11.20 -15.72 28.24
C PRO A 512 11.68 -15.03 29.53
N GLN A 513 12.59 -14.06 29.41
CA GLN A 513 13.02 -13.28 30.58
C GLN A 513 11.95 -12.24 30.94
N TYR A 514 11.30 -11.66 29.93
CA TYR A 514 10.22 -10.70 30.09
C TYR A 514 8.98 -11.11 29.32
N VAL A 515 7.81 -10.85 29.91
CA VAL A 515 6.53 -10.92 29.21
C VAL A 515 5.92 -9.51 29.23
N PHE A 516 5.58 -8.97 28.07
CA PHE A 516 5.03 -7.63 27.92
C PHE A 516 3.68 -7.68 27.21
N ALA A 517 2.59 -7.74 27.98
CA ALA A 517 1.27 -8.00 27.42
C ALA A 517 0.21 -7.04 27.94
N ASP A 518 -0.80 -6.81 27.10
CA ASP A 518 -1.99 -6.03 27.39
C ASP A 518 -3.22 -6.94 27.50
N SER A 519 -4.23 -6.47 28.21
CA SER A 519 -5.45 -7.24 28.45
C SER A 519 -6.27 -7.57 27.20
N SER A 520 -6.10 -6.86 26.07
CA SER A 520 -6.82 -7.19 24.84
C SER A 520 -6.22 -8.39 24.10
N GLN A 521 -4.94 -8.69 24.33
CA GLN A 521 -4.22 -9.79 23.67
C GLN A 521 -3.57 -10.78 24.65
N ILE A 522 -3.73 -10.62 25.97
CA ILE A 522 -3.19 -11.56 26.97
C ILE A 522 -3.69 -13.00 26.77
N GLY A 523 -4.91 -13.16 26.24
CA GLY A 523 -5.46 -14.48 25.88
C GLY A 523 -4.83 -15.12 24.64
N PHE A 524 -3.97 -14.40 23.92
CA PHE A 524 -3.22 -14.92 22.77
C PHE A 524 -1.86 -15.48 23.16
N LEU A 525 -1.43 -15.27 24.41
CA LEU A 525 -0.20 -15.85 24.92
C LEU A 525 -0.27 -17.39 24.89
N PRO A 526 0.87 -18.08 24.68
CA PRO A 526 0.94 -19.52 24.86
C PRO A 526 0.45 -19.93 26.25
N PRO A 527 -0.33 -21.03 26.40
CA PRO A 527 -0.88 -21.43 27.70
C PRO A 527 0.16 -21.56 28.81
N PHE A 528 1.34 -22.09 28.49
CA PHE A 528 2.44 -22.24 29.47
C PHE A 528 3.07 -20.90 29.90
N ILE A 529 2.98 -19.85 29.07
CA ILE A 529 3.40 -18.49 29.47
C ILE A 529 2.30 -17.87 30.34
N HIS A 530 1.03 -18.01 29.93
CA HIS A 530 -0.11 -17.52 30.69
C HIS A 530 -0.12 -18.10 32.12
N GLU A 531 0.03 -19.42 32.26
CA GLU A 531 0.11 -20.08 33.57
C GLU A 531 1.32 -19.63 34.39
N ALA A 532 2.45 -19.35 33.73
CA ALA A 532 3.67 -18.90 34.39
C ALA A 532 3.54 -17.48 34.93
N VAL A 533 2.93 -16.54 34.20
CA VAL A 533 2.76 -15.15 34.65
C VAL A 533 1.73 -15.02 35.79
N ASP A 534 0.78 -15.96 35.88
CA ASP A 534 -0.15 -16.05 37.02
C ASP A 534 0.51 -16.62 38.29
N ASN A 535 1.66 -17.28 38.15
CA ASN A 535 2.40 -17.84 39.27
C ASN A 535 3.49 -16.87 39.78
N SER A 536 3.20 -16.19 40.89
CA SER A 536 4.10 -15.21 41.52
C SER A 536 5.43 -15.77 42.02
N SER A 537 5.59 -17.10 42.11
CA SER A 537 6.88 -17.74 42.39
C SER A 537 7.78 -17.88 41.16
N VAL A 538 7.22 -17.75 39.95
CA VAL A 538 7.92 -17.86 38.67
C VAL A 538 8.18 -16.47 38.09
N TYR A 539 7.14 -15.65 37.94
CA TYR A 539 7.23 -14.28 37.43
C TYR A 539 6.84 -13.27 38.50
N GLY A 540 7.60 -12.18 38.57
CA GLY A 540 7.20 -10.99 39.31
C GLY A 540 6.71 -9.90 38.37
N LEU A 541 5.70 -9.15 38.81
CA LEU A 541 5.23 -7.97 38.08
C LEU A 541 6.20 -6.80 38.33
N VAL A 542 6.87 -6.34 37.28
CA VAL A 542 7.81 -5.21 37.33
C VAL A 542 7.07 -3.89 37.31
N ALA A 543 6.14 -3.75 36.35
CA ALA A 543 5.36 -2.54 36.17
C ALA A 543 3.99 -2.85 35.55
N PHE A 544 3.03 -1.96 35.78
CA PHE A 544 1.73 -2.02 35.12
C PHE A 544 1.12 -0.63 34.91
N VAL A 545 0.25 -0.54 33.91
CA VAL A 545 -0.61 0.61 33.62
C VAL A 545 -2.05 0.11 33.57
N SER A 546 -2.93 0.76 34.33
CA SER A 546 -4.36 0.44 34.32
C SER A 546 -5.07 1.31 33.27
N VAL A 547 -5.56 0.71 32.19
CA VAL A 547 -6.17 1.43 31.06
C VAL A 547 -7.60 0.97 30.85
N SER A 548 -8.54 1.91 30.67
CA SER A 548 -9.95 1.61 30.38
C SER A 548 -10.27 1.53 28.88
N GLY A 549 -9.44 2.13 28.03
CA GLY A 549 -9.50 2.06 26.57
C GLY A 549 -8.59 0.99 25.98
N TYR A 550 -8.52 0.90 24.65
CA TYR A 550 -7.56 0.03 23.96
C TYR A 550 -6.11 0.51 24.20
N PRO A 551 -5.12 -0.37 24.45
CA PRO A 551 -5.18 -1.83 24.38
C PRO A 551 -5.63 -2.50 25.69
N GLY A 552 -6.00 -1.69 26.68
CA GLY A 552 -6.39 -2.12 28.01
C GLY A 552 -5.19 -2.21 28.95
N SER A 553 -5.43 -2.69 30.17
CA SER A 553 -4.38 -2.75 31.18
C SER A 553 -3.16 -3.51 30.65
N THR A 554 -2.00 -2.90 30.80
CA THR A 554 -0.72 -3.40 30.27
C THR A 554 0.20 -3.74 31.41
N TYR A 555 0.91 -4.85 31.26
CA TYR A 555 1.69 -5.48 32.32
C TYR A 555 3.06 -5.88 31.79
N LEU A 556 4.09 -5.67 32.61
CA LEU A 556 5.44 -6.13 32.37
C LEU A 556 5.84 -7.09 33.49
N TRP A 557 6.05 -8.35 33.13
CA TRP A 557 6.56 -9.37 34.04
C TRP A 557 8.03 -9.67 33.75
N GLU A 558 8.77 -9.99 34.80
CA GLU A 558 10.16 -10.45 34.72
C GLU A 558 10.32 -11.77 35.48
N LEU A 559 11.05 -12.69 34.88
CA LEU A 559 11.30 -14.01 35.43
C LEU A 559 12.11 -13.89 36.73
N HIS A 560 11.60 -14.47 37.82
CA HIS A 560 12.16 -14.43 39.16
C HIS A 560 12.28 -13.03 39.79
N TYR A 561 11.53 -12.04 39.30
CA TYR A 561 11.50 -10.73 39.92
C TYR A 561 10.81 -10.77 41.29
N THR A 562 11.48 -10.22 42.31
CA THR A 562 10.97 -10.15 43.70
C THR A 562 10.78 -8.73 44.20
N GLY A 563 10.97 -7.73 43.34
CA GLY A 563 10.78 -6.33 43.71
C GLY A 563 9.30 -5.94 43.78
N ASN A 564 9.04 -4.72 44.25
CA ASN A 564 7.68 -4.19 44.24
C ASN A 564 7.28 -3.76 42.82
N PRO A 565 6.04 -4.01 42.38
CA PRO A 565 5.55 -3.53 41.10
C PRO A 565 5.44 -2.01 41.08
N THR A 566 5.90 -1.40 40.01
CA THR A 566 5.73 0.04 39.76
C THR A 566 4.44 0.29 39.00
N ARG A 567 3.48 1.00 39.60
CA ARG A 567 2.32 1.51 38.86
C ARG A 567 2.72 2.77 38.11
N LEU A 568 2.51 2.79 36.80
CA LEU A 568 2.70 3.97 35.95
C LEU A 568 1.35 4.53 35.52
N GLY A 569 1.24 5.85 35.45
CA GLY A 569 -0.03 6.53 35.18
C GLY A 569 -0.90 6.74 36.42
N GLN A 570 -2.15 7.18 36.20
CA GLN A 570 -3.10 7.46 37.28
C GLN A 570 -3.75 6.22 37.86
#